data_AF-A0A2V9GXM2-F1
#
_entry.id   AF-A0A2V9GXM2-F1
#
_cell.length_a   1.000
_cell.length_b   1.000
_cell.length_c   1.000
_cell.angle_alpha   90.00
_cell.angle_beta   90.00
_cell.angle_gamma   90.00
#
_symmetry.space_group_name_H-M   'P 1'
#
loop_
_entity.id
_entity.type
_entity.pdbx_description
1 polymer ?
#
loop_
_entity_poly.entity_id
_entity_poly.type
_entity_poly.pdbx_seq_one_letter_code
_entity_poly.pdbx_strand_id
1 'polypeptide(L)'
;MRFRGFMDLPKGFRIIIKGNGASVAQVSAPDISIEAATRDAEDLRRGADAALDSGTILSRTSHADEQRAFSRNFKKTFPIASRGEGCWIISSDGRRFLDASGQAAVVSIGHGVTEIGRVMAEQSSQIAFANTSQFHTAPAEKLAARLLAVAPANFRNSGRVYFTSGGSEATETVIKLARQFHMESGQKDRYRVLSRRQSYHGSTLGAMSVSGNVARRAPYEPLIVEWGHIAPCFCYHCPFEKIFPQCQLTYPTQGCVDGMRGDHILLAPPSRFRRGECALIARALQLAVAKVFPS
;
A
#
# COMPACT_ATOMS: atom_id res chain seq x y z
N MET A 1 19.75 -21.01 -13.47
CA MET A 1 20.31 -21.72 -12.30
C MET A 1 19.24 -22.67 -11.78
N ARG A 2 19.41 -24.00 -11.93
CA ARG A 2 18.44 -25.01 -11.47
C ARG A 2 18.57 -25.15 -9.96
N PHE A 3 17.59 -24.66 -9.20
CA PHE A 3 17.53 -24.88 -7.75
C PHE A 3 17.00 -26.31 -7.49
N ARG A 4 17.89 -27.22 -7.09
CA ARG A 4 17.53 -28.52 -6.50
C ARG A 4 17.69 -28.43 -4.98
N GLY A 5 16.62 -28.73 -4.26
CA GLY A 5 16.59 -28.77 -2.79
C GLY A 5 15.24 -28.32 -2.26
N PHE A 6 14.29 -29.25 -2.14
CA PHE A 6 13.04 -29.00 -1.43
C PHE A 6 13.33 -29.03 0.09
N MET A 7 13.42 -27.87 0.75
CA MET A 7 13.29 -27.81 2.21
C MET A 7 11.81 -27.94 2.58
N ASP A 8 11.45 -28.85 3.47
CA ASP A 8 10.07 -28.91 3.96
C ASP A 8 9.67 -27.59 4.63
N LEU A 9 8.51 -27.09 4.26
CA LEU A 9 7.95 -25.87 4.83
C LEU A 9 7.43 -26.21 6.25
N PRO A 10 7.76 -25.44 7.30
CA PRO A 10 7.23 -25.70 8.63
C PRO A 10 5.69 -25.61 8.62
N LYS A 11 4.98 -26.55 9.25
CA LYS A 11 3.50 -26.52 9.28
C LYS A 11 2.99 -25.22 9.93
N GLY A 12 1.96 -24.59 9.33
CA GLY A 12 1.21 -23.48 9.96
C GLY A 12 1.66 -22.04 9.63
N PHE A 13 2.55 -21.83 8.66
CA PHE A 13 2.96 -20.48 8.23
C PHE A 13 2.10 -19.92 7.08
N ARG A 14 2.02 -18.59 6.99
CA ARG A 14 1.32 -17.84 5.93
C ARG A 14 2.22 -16.76 5.32
N ILE A 15 2.01 -16.38 4.06
CA ILE A 15 2.75 -15.30 3.38
C ILE A 15 1.78 -14.20 2.99
N ILE A 16 2.12 -12.95 3.29
CA ILE A 16 1.39 -11.73 2.97
C ILE A 16 1.99 -11.11 1.71
N ILE A 17 1.19 -10.96 0.65
CA ILE A 17 1.57 -10.32 -0.61
C ILE A 17 0.59 -9.16 -0.90
N LYS A 18 1.07 -8.04 -1.44
CA LYS A 18 0.22 -6.89 -1.80
C LYS A 18 -0.19 -7.00 -3.27
N GLY A 19 -1.51 -6.99 -3.54
CA GLY A 19 -2.07 -6.84 -4.88
C GLY A 19 -2.27 -5.37 -5.27
N ASN A 20 -2.61 -5.11 -6.54
CA ASN A 20 -2.88 -3.76 -7.06
C ASN A 20 -4.22 -3.14 -6.57
N GLY A 21 -5.04 -3.89 -5.83
CA GLY A 21 -6.17 -3.39 -5.05
C GLY A 21 -5.76 -3.19 -3.59
N ALA A 22 -6.65 -2.69 -2.72
CA ALA A 22 -6.40 -2.64 -1.27
C ALA A 22 -6.25 -4.03 -0.60
N SER A 23 -6.11 -5.09 -1.39
CA SER A 23 -6.10 -6.48 -0.98
C SER A 23 -4.68 -6.98 -0.69
N VAL A 24 -4.52 -7.52 0.51
CA VAL A 24 -3.39 -8.37 0.89
C VAL A 24 -3.83 -9.81 0.66
N ALA A 25 -3.10 -10.56 -0.16
CA ALA A 25 -3.30 -11.99 -0.34
C ALA A 25 -2.49 -12.76 0.71
N GLN A 26 -3.09 -13.80 1.30
CA GLN A 26 -2.41 -14.75 2.19
C GLN A 26 -2.15 -16.07 1.46
N VAL A 27 -0.98 -16.69 1.62
CA VAL A 27 -0.63 -18.00 1.05
C VAL A 27 -0.13 -18.94 2.15
N SER A 28 -0.76 -20.10 2.38
CA SER A 28 -0.34 -21.16 3.32
C SER A 28 0.08 -22.44 2.61
N ALA A 29 0.95 -23.26 3.21
CA ALA A 29 1.20 -24.65 2.76
C ALA A 29 0.89 -25.68 3.87
N PRO A 30 0.45 -26.92 3.57
CA PRO A 30 -0.19 -27.42 2.35
C PRO A 30 -1.72 -27.34 2.52
N ASP A 31 -2.25 -26.17 2.15
CA ASP A 31 -3.65 -25.88 1.82
C ASP A 31 -3.59 -24.44 1.30
N ILE A 32 -3.18 -24.30 0.04
CA ILE A 32 -2.96 -22.98 -0.58
C ILE A 32 -4.33 -22.40 -0.96
N SER A 33 -4.96 -21.71 0.00
CA SER A 33 -6.05 -20.77 -0.26
C SER A 33 -5.45 -19.42 -0.62
N ILE A 34 -5.49 -19.06 -1.91
CA ILE A 34 -5.21 -17.70 -2.38
C ILE A 34 -6.55 -16.97 -2.29
N GLU A 35 -6.80 -16.21 -1.22
CA GLU A 35 -7.89 -15.23 -1.24
C GLU A 35 -7.46 -14.01 -2.06
N ALA A 36 -7.48 -14.16 -3.39
CA ALA A 36 -7.51 -13.00 -4.27
C ALA A 36 -8.91 -12.39 -4.17
N ALA A 37 -8.99 -11.10 -3.84
CA ALA A 37 -10.22 -10.36 -4.07
C ALA A 37 -10.35 -10.09 -5.57
N THR A 38 -10.63 -11.13 -6.36
CA THR A 38 -11.17 -10.99 -7.71
C THR A 38 -12.67 -10.89 -7.57
N ARG A 39 -13.26 -9.73 -7.84
CA ARG A 39 -14.70 -9.67 -8.13
C ARG A 39 -14.90 -8.72 -9.29
N ASP A 40 -15.35 -9.30 -10.40
CA ASP A 40 -15.91 -8.58 -11.53
C ASP A 40 -17.13 -7.77 -11.07
N ALA A 41 -17.30 -6.60 -11.69
CA ALA A 41 -18.32 -5.62 -11.31
C ALA A 41 -19.77 -6.10 -11.53
N GLU A 42 -19.99 -7.17 -12.30
CA GLU A 42 -21.33 -7.69 -12.60
C GLU A 42 -21.92 -8.59 -11.50
N ASP A 43 -21.09 -9.25 -10.69
CA ASP A 43 -21.56 -10.19 -9.65
C ASP A 43 -22.16 -9.50 -8.42
N LEU A 44 -21.99 -8.18 -8.29
CA LEU A 44 -22.57 -7.40 -7.19
C LEU A 44 -24.08 -7.20 -7.31
N ARG A 45 -24.68 -7.36 -8.51
CA ARG A 45 -26.12 -7.18 -8.69
C ARG A 45 -26.93 -8.46 -8.47
N ARG A 46 -26.39 -9.63 -8.78
CA ARG A 46 -27.15 -10.91 -8.72
C ARG A 46 -27.18 -11.55 -7.34
N GLY A 47 -26.21 -11.24 -6.46
CA GLY A 47 -26.13 -11.83 -5.12
C GLY A 47 -26.99 -11.17 -4.04
N ALA A 48 -27.67 -10.05 -4.35
CA ALA A 48 -28.50 -9.33 -3.39
C ALA A 48 -29.89 -9.97 -3.20
N ASP A 49 -30.42 -10.65 -4.21
CA ASP A 49 -31.82 -11.12 -4.21
C ASP A 49 -32.00 -12.56 -3.72
N ALA A 50 -30.92 -13.34 -3.54
CA ALA A 50 -31.00 -14.77 -3.25
C ALA A 50 -30.73 -15.18 -1.78
N ALA A 51 -30.53 -14.22 -0.87
CA ALA A 51 -30.13 -14.51 0.53
C ALA A 51 -31.23 -14.26 1.57
N LEU A 52 -32.50 -14.30 1.16
CA LEU A 52 -33.68 -14.20 2.03
C LEU A 52 -34.49 -15.50 2.02
N ASP A 53 -33.87 -16.66 2.21
CA ASP A 53 -34.61 -17.80 2.75
C ASP A 53 -33.71 -18.86 3.37
N SER A 54 -34.28 -19.62 4.31
CA SER A 54 -33.74 -20.74 5.08
C SER A 54 -32.87 -20.40 6.30
N GLY A 55 -33.58 -20.29 7.43
CA GLY A 55 -33.01 -20.19 8.76
C GLY A 55 -32.27 -21.45 9.18
N THR A 56 -31.09 -21.25 9.76
CA THR A 56 -30.53 -22.06 10.84
C THR A 56 -29.52 -21.19 11.58
N ILE A 57 -29.96 -20.51 12.64
CA ILE A 57 -29.06 -19.78 13.55
C ILE A 57 -28.40 -20.83 14.46
N LEU A 58 -27.30 -21.43 14.00
CA LEU A 58 -26.37 -22.12 14.89
C LEU A 58 -25.45 -21.07 15.52
N SER A 59 -25.51 -21.00 16.84
CA SER A 59 -24.70 -20.18 17.73
C SER A 59 -23.21 -20.46 17.58
N ARG A 60 -22.56 -19.82 16.62
CA ARG A 60 -21.16 -19.44 16.74
C ARG A 60 -21.17 -18.01 17.26
N THR A 61 -20.99 -17.82 18.56
CA THR A 61 -20.47 -16.54 19.06
C THR A 61 -19.13 -16.34 18.39
N SER A 62 -19.16 -15.59 17.30
CA SER A 62 -18.02 -15.42 16.43
C SER A 62 -17.05 -14.49 17.16
N HIS A 63 -15.76 -14.81 17.19
CA HIS A 63 -14.74 -13.85 17.65
C HIS A 63 -14.77 -12.50 16.91
N ALA A 64 -15.61 -12.34 15.87
CA ALA A 64 -15.89 -11.05 15.25
C ALA A 64 -16.66 -10.10 16.19
N ASP A 65 -17.57 -10.61 17.02
CA ASP A 65 -18.41 -9.79 17.91
C ASP A 65 -17.62 -9.19 19.09
N GLU A 66 -16.45 -9.76 19.39
CA GLU A 66 -15.52 -9.26 20.42
C GLU A 66 -14.56 -8.18 19.89
N GLN A 67 -14.36 -8.09 18.56
CA GLN A 67 -13.48 -7.08 17.97
C GLN A 67 -14.12 -5.69 18.03
N ARG A 68 -13.57 -4.83 18.89
CA ARG A 68 -14.05 -3.44 19.07
C ARG A 68 -13.57 -2.48 17.98
N ALA A 69 -12.54 -2.85 17.23
CA ALA A 69 -12.04 -2.03 16.14
C ALA A 69 -13.01 -2.04 14.95
N PHE A 70 -13.25 -0.88 14.35
CA PHE A 70 -14.05 -0.77 13.13
C PHE A 70 -13.36 -1.52 11.99
N SER A 71 -13.92 -2.65 11.60
CA SER A 71 -13.31 -3.55 10.63
C SER A 71 -13.35 -2.97 9.22
N ARG A 72 -12.27 -3.14 8.46
CA ARG A 72 -12.23 -2.82 7.03
C ARG A 72 -13.11 -3.76 6.19
N ASN A 73 -13.45 -4.93 6.73
CA ASN A 73 -14.32 -5.90 6.09
C ASN A 73 -15.13 -6.64 7.15
N PHE A 74 -16.41 -6.30 7.28
CA PHE A 74 -17.33 -6.90 8.24
C PHE A 74 -17.63 -8.39 8.00
N LYS A 75 -17.26 -8.93 6.83
CA LYS A 75 -17.42 -10.36 6.52
C LYS A 75 -16.20 -11.20 6.92
N LYS A 76 -15.16 -10.59 7.48
CA LYS A 76 -13.91 -11.26 7.87
C LYS A 76 -13.59 -11.01 9.34
N THR A 77 -13.18 -12.06 10.04
CA THR A 77 -12.52 -11.94 11.34
C THR A 77 -11.01 -11.82 11.12
N PHE A 78 -10.40 -10.78 11.68
CA PHE A 78 -8.96 -10.55 11.51
C PHE A 78 -8.15 -11.21 12.63
N PRO A 79 -6.98 -11.81 12.34
CA PRO A 79 -6.07 -12.23 13.41
C PRO A 79 -5.52 -11.00 14.15
N ILE A 80 -5.35 -11.12 15.46
CA ILE A 80 -4.71 -10.07 16.28
C ILE A 80 -3.19 -10.22 16.16
N ALA A 81 -2.51 -9.24 15.57
CA ALA A 81 -1.05 -9.21 15.55
C ALA A 81 -0.51 -8.83 16.94
N SER A 82 0.36 -9.67 17.51
CA SER A 82 0.90 -9.50 18.87
C SER A 82 2.38 -9.13 18.88
N ARG A 83 3.16 -9.59 17.89
CA ARG A 83 4.59 -9.33 17.80
C ARG A 83 5.05 -9.25 16.35
N GLY A 84 6.07 -8.47 16.08
CA GLY A 84 6.75 -8.44 14.80
C GLY A 84 8.26 -8.60 14.96
N GLU A 85 8.89 -9.34 14.06
CA GLU A 85 10.33 -9.60 14.07
C GLU A 85 10.86 -9.74 12.64
N GLY A 86 11.74 -8.82 12.21
CA GLY A 86 12.31 -8.86 10.87
C GLY A 86 11.23 -8.76 9.81
N CYS A 87 11.06 -9.77 8.97
CA CYS A 87 9.97 -9.85 8.00
C CYS A 87 8.74 -10.62 8.49
N TRP A 88 8.63 -10.93 9.79
CA TRP A 88 7.53 -11.72 10.33
C TRP A 88 6.56 -10.89 11.16
N ILE A 89 5.27 -11.19 11.02
CA ILE A 89 4.21 -10.83 11.95
C ILE A 89 3.75 -12.10 12.65
N ILE A 90 3.59 -12.04 13.97
CA ILE A 90 3.16 -13.14 14.81
C ILE A 90 1.83 -12.73 15.43
N SER A 91 0.80 -13.56 15.29
CA SER A 91 -0.49 -13.33 15.91
C SER A 91 -0.54 -13.80 17.36
N SER A 92 -1.58 -13.36 18.09
CA SER A 92 -1.82 -13.74 19.49
C SER A 92 -1.95 -15.25 19.72
N ASP A 93 -2.42 -15.99 18.70
CA ASP A 93 -2.52 -17.45 18.70
C ASP A 93 -1.23 -18.16 18.21
N GLY A 94 -0.13 -17.41 18.05
CA GLY A 94 1.19 -17.95 17.70
C GLY A 94 1.43 -18.19 16.20
N ARG A 95 0.43 -17.97 15.32
CA ARG A 95 0.66 -18.12 13.86
C ARG A 95 1.64 -17.09 13.35
N ARG A 96 2.49 -17.51 12.41
CA ARG A 96 3.55 -16.67 11.80
C ARG A 96 3.22 -16.34 10.36
N PHE A 97 3.25 -15.05 10.05
CA PHE A 97 2.97 -14.47 8.74
C PHE A 97 4.24 -13.82 8.20
N LEU A 98 4.74 -14.32 7.07
CA LEU A 98 5.85 -13.74 6.34
C LEU A 98 5.35 -12.52 5.56
N ASP A 99 5.82 -11.34 5.92
CA ASP A 99 5.53 -10.08 5.26
C ASP A 99 6.39 -9.92 4.01
N ALA A 100 5.86 -10.35 2.86
CA ALA A 100 6.52 -10.22 1.57
C ALA A 100 6.20 -8.88 0.87
N SER A 101 5.39 -8.01 1.48
CA SER A 101 4.96 -6.75 0.89
C SER A 101 5.33 -5.49 1.69
N GLY A 102 5.93 -5.65 2.87
CA GLY A 102 6.14 -4.55 3.80
C GLY A 102 4.82 -3.93 4.24
N GLN A 103 3.77 -4.76 4.38
CA GLN A 103 2.37 -4.37 4.54
C GLN A 103 1.87 -3.49 3.38
N ALA A 104 1.51 -2.23 3.65
CA ALA A 104 1.14 -1.27 2.64
C ALA A 104 2.35 -0.72 1.85
N ALA A 105 3.48 -1.44 1.84
CA ALA A 105 4.81 -1.02 1.37
C ALA A 105 5.44 0.09 2.23
N VAL A 106 5.23 0.03 3.56
CA VAL A 106 5.72 1.05 4.52
C VAL A 106 6.74 0.49 5.51
N VAL A 107 6.74 -0.81 5.76
CA VAL A 107 7.68 -1.44 6.71
C VAL A 107 8.97 -1.82 5.98
N SER A 108 9.75 -0.82 5.57
CA SER A 108 10.91 -1.06 4.70
C SER A 108 12.12 -1.67 5.42
N ILE A 109 12.25 -1.49 6.74
CA ILE A 109 13.42 -1.95 7.52
C ILE A 109 13.14 -3.12 8.47
N GLY A 110 11.94 -3.68 8.40
CA GLY A 110 11.49 -4.79 9.22
C GLY A 110 10.72 -4.37 10.46
N HIS A 111 10.06 -5.36 11.06
CA HIS A 111 9.29 -5.26 12.29
C HIS A 111 10.20 -5.43 13.52
N GLY A 112 9.79 -4.85 14.65
CA GLY A 112 10.44 -5.06 15.94
C GLY A 112 11.83 -4.41 16.08
N VAL A 113 12.07 -3.27 15.42
CA VAL A 113 13.36 -2.55 15.51
C VAL A 113 13.48 -1.85 16.86
N THR A 114 14.14 -2.50 17.82
CA THR A 114 14.26 -2.03 19.22
C THR A 114 14.86 -0.63 19.33
N GLU A 115 15.84 -0.30 18.48
CA GLU A 115 16.47 1.03 18.47
C GLU A 115 15.45 2.15 18.23
N ILE A 116 14.49 1.95 17.32
CA ILE A 116 13.45 2.96 17.03
C ILE A 116 12.56 3.15 18.25
N GLY A 117 12.09 2.07 18.87
CA GLY A 117 11.26 2.15 20.07
C GLY A 117 11.96 2.89 21.20
N ARG A 118 13.25 2.62 21.42
CA ARG A 118 14.07 3.30 22.44
C ARG A 118 14.18 4.80 22.16
N VAL A 119 14.53 5.20 20.92
CA VAL A 119 14.70 6.61 20.56
C VAL A 119 13.36 7.37 20.59
N MET A 120 12.26 6.73 20.21
CA MET A 120 10.91 7.32 20.35
C MET A 120 10.56 7.56 21.81
N ALA A 121 10.79 6.59 22.70
CA ALA A 121 10.55 6.73 24.13
C ALA A 121 11.40 7.86 24.73
N GLU A 122 12.69 7.88 24.40
CA GLU A 122 13.64 8.93 24.82
C GLU A 122 13.16 10.32 24.39
N GLN A 123 12.84 10.52 23.10
CA GLN A 123 12.33 11.80 22.61
C GLN A 123 11.02 12.20 23.31
N SER A 124 10.08 11.26 23.48
CA SER A 124 8.79 11.54 24.10
C SER A 124 8.91 11.95 25.58
N SER A 125 9.93 11.45 26.27
CA SER A 125 10.24 11.84 27.66
C SER A 125 10.78 13.26 27.79
N GLN A 126 11.38 13.81 26.72
CA GLN A 126 11.88 15.18 26.69
C GLN A 126 10.78 16.16 26.25
N ILE A 127 10.17 15.87 25.09
CA ILE A 127 9.04 16.62 24.56
C ILE A 127 8.21 15.73 23.64
N ALA A 128 6.96 15.48 24.03
CA ALA A 128 6.03 14.68 23.25
C ALA A 128 5.53 15.43 22.01
N PHE A 129 5.32 16.75 22.13
CA PHE A 129 4.79 17.58 21.04
C PHE A 129 5.16 19.05 21.22
N ALA A 130 5.53 19.71 20.13
CA ALA A 130 5.68 21.16 20.03
C ALA A 130 4.95 21.64 18.77
N ASN A 131 4.09 22.66 18.89
CA ASN A 131 3.33 23.15 17.75
C ASN A 131 4.22 23.92 16.78
N THR A 132 4.14 23.57 15.48
CA THR A 132 4.94 24.18 14.42
C THR A 132 4.61 25.64 14.12
N SER A 133 3.51 26.18 14.65
CA SER A 133 3.24 27.63 14.58
C SER A 133 4.15 28.47 15.47
N GLN A 134 4.83 27.84 16.44
CA GLN A 134 5.64 28.52 17.45
C GLN A 134 7.06 27.95 17.54
N PHE A 135 7.25 26.66 17.26
CA PHE A 135 8.50 25.97 17.52
C PHE A 135 8.92 25.06 16.38
N HIS A 136 10.22 25.00 16.15
CA HIS A 136 10.86 23.87 15.48
C HIS A 136 11.53 22.98 16.54
N THR A 137 11.82 21.73 16.18
CA THR A 137 12.52 20.79 17.06
C THR A 137 13.79 20.27 16.40
N ALA A 138 14.83 20.00 17.19
CA ALA A 138 16.08 19.45 16.68
C ALA A 138 15.90 18.13 15.89
N PRO A 139 15.02 17.18 16.28
CA PRO A 139 14.74 16.01 15.46
C PRO A 139 14.13 16.35 14.09
N ALA A 140 13.21 17.32 14.02
CA ALA A 140 12.59 17.74 12.76
C ALA A 140 13.61 18.41 11.81
N GLU A 141 14.44 19.31 12.33
CA GLU A 141 15.51 19.96 11.57
C GLU A 141 16.55 18.96 11.06
N LYS A 142 16.97 18.02 11.92
CA LYS A 142 17.90 16.95 11.54
C LYS A 142 17.32 16.04 10.46
N LEU A 143 16.02 15.71 10.55
CA LEU A 143 15.34 14.91 9.53
C LEU A 143 15.24 15.69 8.21
N ALA A 144 14.88 16.98 8.26
CA ALA A 144 14.78 17.83 7.07
C ALA A 144 16.14 17.92 6.35
N ALA A 145 17.23 18.17 7.09
CA ALA A 145 18.58 18.20 6.53
C ALA A 145 18.96 16.86 5.86
N ARG A 146 18.64 15.72 6.47
CA ARG A 146 18.90 14.40 5.89
C ARG A 146 18.10 14.14 4.62
N LEU A 147 16.83 14.57 4.58
CA LEU A 147 15.99 14.45 3.39
C LEU A 147 16.51 15.30 2.24
N LEU A 148 16.91 16.55 2.52
CA LEU A 148 17.47 17.44 1.51
C LEU A 148 18.82 16.92 0.98
N ALA A 149 19.65 16.28 1.80
CA ALA A 149 20.92 15.70 1.37
C ALA A 149 20.76 14.62 0.28
N VAL A 150 19.65 13.87 0.30
CA VAL A 150 19.34 12.83 -0.71
C VAL A 150 18.37 13.30 -1.79
N ALA A 151 17.86 14.52 -1.69
CA ALA A 151 16.94 15.09 -2.67
C ALA A 151 17.65 15.40 -4.01
N PRO A 152 16.89 15.58 -5.10
CA PRO A 152 17.43 16.11 -6.37
C PRO A 152 18.14 17.45 -6.19
N ALA A 153 19.11 17.74 -7.07
CA ALA A 153 20.03 18.88 -6.92
C ALA A 153 19.33 20.24 -6.72
N ASN A 154 18.18 20.45 -7.38
CA ASN A 154 17.39 21.68 -7.27
C ASN A 154 16.73 21.89 -5.90
N PHE A 155 16.74 20.88 -5.02
CA PHE A 155 16.24 21.00 -3.65
C PHE A 155 17.36 21.05 -2.60
N ARG A 156 18.57 20.55 -2.87
CA ARG A 156 19.61 20.35 -1.85
C ARG A 156 19.99 21.61 -1.07
N ASN A 157 20.09 22.73 -1.77
CA ASN A 157 20.64 23.97 -1.21
C ASN A 157 19.56 25.01 -0.84
N SER A 158 18.36 24.91 -1.42
CA SER A 158 17.28 25.90 -1.25
C SER A 158 15.94 25.27 -0.88
N GLY A 159 15.85 23.94 -0.84
CA GLY A 159 14.63 23.22 -0.51
C GLY A 159 14.22 23.43 0.95
N ARG A 160 12.94 23.17 1.21
CA ARG A 160 12.33 23.09 2.53
C ARG A 160 11.49 21.83 2.61
N VAL A 161 11.36 21.28 3.81
CA VAL A 161 10.57 20.08 4.07
C VAL A 161 9.37 20.49 4.92
N TYR A 162 8.17 20.13 4.47
CA TYR A 162 6.95 20.24 5.24
C TYR A 162 6.51 18.84 5.67
N PHE A 163 6.36 18.62 6.97
CA PHE A 163 6.03 17.30 7.53
C PHE A 163 4.52 17.13 7.68
N THR A 164 4.04 15.93 7.37
CA THR A 164 2.65 15.49 7.58
C THR A 164 2.62 14.11 8.22
N SER A 165 1.47 13.66 8.71
CA SER A 165 1.31 12.36 9.35
C SER A 165 1.09 11.22 8.33
N GLY A 166 0.83 11.55 7.07
CA GLY A 166 0.64 10.56 6.02
C GLY A 166 0.63 11.11 4.60
N GLY A 167 0.59 10.19 3.64
CA GLY A 167 0.64 10.50 2.21
C GLY A 167 -0.57 11.31 1.70
N SER A 168 -1.78 11.06 2.22
CA SER A 168 -2.97 11.84 1.83
C SER A 168 -2.84 13.31 2.21
N GLU A 169 -2.35 13.60 3.43
CA GLU A 169 -2.09 14.97 3.89
C GLU A 169 -0.96 15.63 3.09
N ALA A 170 0.08 14.87 2.72
CA ALA A 170 1.15 15.36 1.86
C ALA A 170 0.61 15.76 0.47
N THR A 171 -0.28 14.93 -0.12
CA THR A 171 -0.98 15.25 -1.37
C THR A 171 -1.78 16.54 -1.27
N GLU A 172 -2.59 16.70 -0.22
CA GLU A 172 -3.37 17.94 -0.05
C GLU A 172 -2.48 19.16 0.18
N THR A 173 -1.39 19.00 0.93
CA THR A 173 -0.40 20.05 1.17
C THR A 173 0.25 20.49 -0.13
N VAL A 174 0.68 19.57 -1.01
CA VAL A 174 1.32 19.94 -2.29
C VAL A 174 0.32 20.58 -3.26
N ILE A 175 -0.94 20.15 -3.27
CA ILE A 175 -2.00 20.81 -4.07
C ILE A 175 -2.19 22.26 -3.59
N LYS A 176 -2.27 22.48 -2.27
CA LYS A 176 -2.37 23.83 -1.69
C LYS A 176 -1.14 24.68 -2.01
N LEU A 177 0.06 24.12 -1.90
CA LEU A 177 1.31 24.83 -2.20
C LEU A 177 1.38 25.24 -3.68
N ALA A 178 1.04 24.33 -4.60
CA ALA A 178 0.98 24.64 -6.03
C ALA A 178 -0.05 25.73 -6.34
N ARG A 179 -1.22 25.66 -5.70
CA ARG A 179 -2.25 26.71 -5.81
C ARG A 179 -1.75 28.05 -5.27
N GLN A 180 -1.13 28.05 -4.09
CA GLN A 180 -0.58 29.25 -3.46
C GLN A 180 0.48 29.90 -4.33
N PHE A 181 1.41 29.12 -4.88
CA PHE A 181 2.41 29.60 -5.83
C PHE A 181 1.77 30.36 -7.01
N HIS A 182 0.74 29.79 -7.64
CA HIS A 182 0.05 30.45 -8.75
C HIS A 182 -0.75 31.69 -8.32
N MET A 183 -1.35 31.67 -7.14
CA MET A 183 -2.02 32.85 -6.57
C MET A 183 -1.05 34.01 -6.38
N GLU A 184 0.11 33.74 -5.78
CA GLU A 184 1.16 34.73 -5.51
C GLU A 184 1.88 35.19 -6.78
N SER A 185 1.92 34.34 -7.81
CA SER A 185 2.46 34.67 -9.15
C SER A 185 1.45 35.40 -10.06
N GLY A 186 0.29 35.83 -9.55
CA GLY A 186 -0.74 36.52 -10.32
C GLY A 186 -1.59 35.65 -11.26
N GLN A 187 -1.35 34.33 -11.29
CA GLN A 187 -2.04 33.36 -12.16
C GLN A 187 -3.25 32.73 -11.44
N LYS A 188 -4.20 33.56 -11.03
CA LYS A 188 -5.35 33.17 -10.19
C LYS A 188 -6.27 32.12 -10.82
N ASP A 189 -6.26 31.96 -12.14
CA ASP A 189 -7.08 30.95 -12.83
C ASP A 189 -6.39 29.57 -12.94
N ARG A 190 -5.16 29.42 -12.45
CA ARG A 190 -4.46 28.13 -12.42
C ARG A 190 -4.76 27.36 -11.13
N TYR A 191 -5.83 26.57 -11.16
CA TYR A 191 -6.29 25.75 -10.02
C TYR A 191 -6.67 24.30 -10.37
N ARG A 192 -6.72 23.94 -11.66
CA ARG A 192 -7.10 22.59 -12.09
C ARG A 192 -5.91 21.63 -11.90
N VAL A 193 -6.17 20.48 -11.29
CA VAL A 193 -5.15 19.44 -11.10
C VAL A 193 -5.41 18.30 -12.08
N LEU A 194 -4.44 18.00 -12.94
CA LEU A 194 -4.54 16.88 -13.87
C LEU A 194 -3.80 15.67 -13.30
N SER A 195 -4.48 14.53 -13.19
CA SER A 195 -3.87 13.27 -12.76
C SER A 195 -4.21 12.15 -13.74
N ARG A 196 -3.86 10.91 -13.40
CA ARG A 196 -4.02 9.74 -14.29
C ARG A 196 -5.03 8.74 -13.78
N ARG A 197 -5.70 8.06 -14.69
CA ARG A 197 -6.44 6.83 -14.37
C ARG A 197 -5.52 5.80 -13.71
N GLN A 198 -6.08 4.98 -12.82
CA GLN A 198 -5.40 3.99 -11.96
C GLN A 198 -4.38 4.55 -10.95
N SER A 199 -4.15 5.86 -10.90
CA SER A 199 -3.29 6.47 -9.87
C SER A 199 -3.91 6.39 -8.46
N TYR A 200 -3.05 6.38 -7.44
CA TYR A 200 -3.44 6.48 -6.04
C TYR A 200 -2.67 7.62 -5.38
N HIS A 201 -3.40 8.62 -4.89
CA HIS A 201 -2.85 9.82 -4.27
C HIS A 201 -3.30 10.00 -2.81
N GLY A 202 -4.11 9.09 -2.27
CA GLY A 202 -4.54 9.08 -0.88
C GLY A 202 -6.00 8.72 -0.71
N SER A 203 -6.54 8.95 0.48
CA SER A 203 -7.91 8.60 0.86
C SER A 203 -8.68 9.70 1.59
N THR A 204 -8.09 10.88 1.80
CA THR A 204 -8.85 12.07 2.16
C THR A 204 -9.63 12.56 0.94
N LEU A 205 -10.71 13.34 1.11
CA LEU A 205 -11.57 13.75 -0.01
C LEU A 205 -10.79 14.52 -1.09
N GLY A 206 -9.89 15.43 -0.70
CA GLY A 206 -9.04 16.15 -1.65
C GLY A 206 -8.06 15.22 -2.37
N ALA A 207 -7.35 14.35 -1.64
CA ALA A 207 -6.44 13.38 -2.25
C ALA A 207 -7.16 12.33 -3.14
N MET A 208 -8.39 11.98 -2.79
CA MET A 208 -9.23 11.04 -3.55
C MET A 208 -9.72 11.68 -4.85
N SER A 209 -10.05 12.98 -4.84
CA SER A 209 -10.47 13.69 -6.06
C SER A 209 -9.41 13.75 -7.16
N VAL A 210 -8.12 13.77 -6.79
CA VAL A 210 -7.00 13.64 -7.74
C VAL A 210 -6.56 12.19 -7.96
N SER A 211 -7.10 11.20 -7.23
CA SER A 211 -6.80 9.78 -7.46
C SER A 211 -7.62 9.25 -8.62
N GLY A 212 -7.03 8.39 -9.45
CA GLY A 212 -7.71 7.78 -10.60
C GLY A 212 -8.12 6.31 -10.42
N ASN A 213 -7.99 5.75 -9.21
CA ASN A 213 -8.43 4.39 -8.91
C ASN A 213 -9.96 4.33 -8.79
N VAL A 214 -10.63 3.85 -9.84
CA VAL A 214 -12.10 3.82 -9.96
C VAL A 214 -12.76 3.07 -8.80
N ALA A 215 -12.30 1.86 -8.49
CA ALA A 215 -12.91 1.03 -7.45
C ALA A 215 -12.85 1.67 -6.04
N ARG A 216 -11.79 2.43 -5.75
CA ARG A 216 -11.65 3.15 -4.48
C ARG A 216 -12.51 4.40 -4.39
N ARG A 217 -12.88 4.98 -5.53
CA ARG A 217 -13.67 6.22 -5.60
C ARG A 217 -15.17 5.96 -5.64
N ALA A 218 -15.59 4.91 -6.36
CA ALA A 218 -16.99 4.63 -6.67
C ALA A 218 -17.96 4.76 -5.46
N PRO A 219 -17.62 4.33 -4.23
CA PRO A 219 -18.54 4.48 -3.08
C PRO A 219 -18.78 5.93 -2.63
N TYR A 220 -17.94 6.88 -3.07
CA TYR A 220 -17.93 8.26 -2.60
C TYR A 220 -18.32 9.26 -3.70
N GLU A 221 -18.63 8.78 -4.91
CA GLU A 221 -19.01 9.64 -6.02
C GLU A 221 -20.46 10.13 -5.86
N PRO A 222 -20.75 11.42 -6.17
CA PRO A 222 -19.82 12.45 -6.66
C PRO A 222 -18.94 13.06 -5.57
N LEU A 223 -17.68 13.38 -5.90
CA LEU A 223 -16.72 14.02 -4.99
C LEU A 223 -16.88 15.56 -4.96
N ILE A 224 -16.46 16.20 -3.88
CA ILE A 224 -16.61 17.66 -3.64
C ILE A 224 -15.95 18.50 -4.74
N VAL A 225 -14.81 18.05 -5.27
CA VAL A 225 -14.14 18.67 -6.40
C VAL A 225 -13.70 17.54 -7.33
N GLU A 226 -13.85 17.72 -8.64
CA GLU A 226 -13.33 16.76 -9.60
C GLU A 226 -12.60 17.47 -10.73
N TRP A 227 -11.47 16.87 -11.11
CA TRP A 227 -10.70 17.28 -12.26
C TRP A 227 -10.52 16.07 -13.19
N GLY A 228 -10.30 16.34 -14.47
CA GLY A 228 -10.13 15.28 -15.47
C GLY A 228 -8.94 14.37 -15.16
N HIS A 229 -9.02 13.13 -15.64
CA HIS A 229 -7.94 12.16 -15.57
C HIS A 229 -7.48 11.79 -16.98
N ILE A 230 -6.17 11.81 -17.23
CA ILE A 230 -5.60 11.31 -18.48
C ILE A 230 -5.30 9.81 -18.42
N ALA A 231 -4.98 9.24 -19.57
CA ALA A 231 -4.60 7.84 -19.71
C ALA A 231 -3.46 7.43 -18.74
N PRO A 232 -3.47 6.18 -18.23
CA PRO A 232 -2.33 5.65 -17.49
C PRO A 232 -1.16 5.42 -18.44
N CYS A 233 0.07 5.49 -17.94
CA CYS A 233 1.25 5.04 -18.71
C CYS A 233 1.46 3.55 -18.43
N PHE A 234 0.61 2.72 -19.04
CA PHE A 234 0.65 1.27 -18.88
C PHE A 234 0.83 0.60 -20.24
N CYS A 235 2.08 0.34 -20.64
CA CYS A 235 2.39 -0.12 -22.00
C CYS A 235 1.74 -1.45 -22.36
N TYR A 236 1.61 -2.37 -21.40
CA TYR A 236 0.98 -3.67 -21.63
C TYR A 236 -0.50 -3.56 -22.02
N HIS A 237 -1.21 -2.54 -21.49
CA HIS A 237 -2.57 -2.18 -21.88
C HIS A 237 -2.60 -0.74 -22.41
N CYS A 238 -1.70 -0.42 -23.36
CA CYS A 238 -1.55 0.95 -23.85
C CYS A 238 -2.82 1.42 -24.57
N PRO A 239 -3.51 2.47 -24.10
CA PRO A 239 -4.72 2.97 -24.76
C PRO A 239 -4.44 3.68 -26.10
N PHE A 240 -3.16 3.85 -26.44
CA PHE A 240 -2.70 4.46 -27.69
C PHE A 240 -2.06 3.44 -28.63
N GLU A 241 -2.09 2.15 -28.29
CA GLU A 241 -1.51 1.06 -29.09
C GLU A 241 -0.01 1.27 -29.39
N LYS A 242 0.71 1.90 -28.45
CA LYS A 242 2.15 2.14 -28.54
C LYS A 242 2.92 1.23 -27.60
N ILE A 243 4.17 0.96 -27.98
CA ILE A 243 5.11 0.17 -27.18
C ILE A 243 6.19 1.10 -26.62
N PHE A 244 6.71 0.85 -25.42
CA PHE A 244 7.87 1.58 -24.92
C PHE A 244 9.13 1.23 -25.76
N PRO A 245 9.99 2.19 -26.14
CA PRO A 245 9.96 3.63 -25.83
C PRO A 245 9.23 4.50 -26.86
N GLN A 246 8.57 3.94 -27.87
CA GLN A 246 7.93 4.65 -28.98
C GLN A 246 6.84 5.64 -28.53
N CYS A 247 6.19 5.37 -27.39
CA CYS A 247 5.21 6.28 -26.80
C CYS A 247 5.82 7.53 -26.16
N GLN A 248 7.11 7.51 -25.80
CA GLN A 248 7.82 8.52 -25.00
C GLN A 248 7.13 8.90 -23.67
N LEU A 249 6.13 8.13 -23.24
CA LEU A 249 5.41 8.31 -21.99
C LEU A 249 6.07 7.45 -20.92
N THR A 250 7.06 8.01 -20.22
CA THR A 250 7.60 7.39 -19.01
C THR A 250 6.72 7.74 -17.82
N TYR A 251 6.03 6.75 -17.27
CA TYR A 251 5.70 6.78 -15.86
C TYR A 251 5.91 5.40 -15.25
N PRO A 252 6.75 5.29 -14.21
CA PRO A 252 6.75 4.10 -13.39
C PRO A 252 5.43 4.12 -12.58
N THR A 253 4.40 3.43 -13.06
CA THR A 253 3.31 3.01 -12.18
C THR A 253 3.87 2.04 -11.13
N GLN A 254 3.14 1.80 -10.03
CA GLN A 254 3.49 0.68 -9.15
C GLN A 254 3.57 -0.61 -9.96
N GLY A 255 4.73 -1.26 -9.95
CA GLY A 255 5.01 -2.47 -10.71
C GLY A 255 5.87 -2.25 -11.94
N CYS A 256 5.76 -1.14 -12.69
CA CYS A 256 6.48 -0.99 -13.95
C CYS A 256 7.96 -0.60 -13.74
N VAL A 257 8.84 -1.60 -13.55
CA VAL A 257 10.30 -1.39 -13.51
C VAL A 257 10.86 -1.15 -14.92
N ASP A 258 10.31 -1.79 -15.96
CA ASP A 258 10.83 -1.69 -17.34
C ASP A 258 9.83 -1.19 -18.39
N GLY A 259 8.56 -0.99 -18.02
CA GLY A 259 7.51 -0.54 -18.95
C GLY A 259 7.29 -1.47 -20.15
N MET A 260 7.79 -2.72 -20.11
CA MET A 260 7.78 -3.65 -21.23
C MET A 260 7.03 -4.95 -20.91
N ARG A 261 7.05 -5.41 -19.66
CA ARG A 261 6.40 -6.66 -19.24
C ARG A 261 5.29 -6.32 -18.24
N GLY A 262 4.02 -6.40 -18.65
CA GLY A 262 2.88 -6.11 -17.75
C GLY A 262 2.64 -7.20 -16.70
N ASP A 263 1.87 -6.81 -15.67
CA ASP A 263 1.49 -7.53 -14.45
C ASP A 263 2.66 -8.02 -13.58
N HIS A 264 3.08 -7.14 -12.66
CA HIS A 264 4.06 -7.48 -11.64
C HIS A 264 3.37 -7.70 -10.29
N ILE A 265 3.71 -8.81 -9.65
CA ILE A 265 3.43 -9.00 -8.23
C ILE A 265 4.42 -8.12 -7.46
N LEU A 266 3.91 -7.14 -6.71
CA LEU A 266 4.75 -6.29 -5.88
C LEU A 266 5.21 -7.08 -4.65
N LEU A 267 6.42 -7.62 -4.76
CA LEU A 267 7.18 -8.13 -3.63
C LEU A 267 8.07 -7.01 -3.12
N ALA A 268 7.77 -6.53 -1.93
CA ALA A 268 8.53 -5.49 -1.23
C ALA A 268 8.84 -5.95 0.21
N PRO A 269 9.51 -7.10 0.38
CA PRO A 269 9.83 -7.59 1.71
C PRO A 269 10.73 -6.58 2.44
N PRO A 270 10.58 -6.43 3.77
CA PRO A 270 11.42 -5.54 4.56
C PRO A 270 12.91 -5.90 4.44
N SER A 271 13.81 -4.93 4.37
CA SER A 271 15.24 -5.11 4.05
C SER A 271 16.02 -6.06 4.99
N ARG A 272 15.51 -6.31 6.19
CA ARG A 272 16.05 -7.30 7.14
C ARG A 272 15.50 -8.71 6.90
N PHE A 273 15.53 -9.18 5.65
CA PHE A 273 15.23 -10.58 5.33
C PHE A 273 16.52 -11.40 5.19
N ARG A 274 16.46 -12.67 5.57
CA ARG A 274 17.53 -13.66 5.42
C ARG A 274 17.38 -14.40 4.10
N ARG A 275 18.47 -14.99 3.60
CA ARG A 275 18.47 -15.79 2.34
C ARG A 275 17.38 -16.87 2.32
N GLY A 276 17.15 -17.55 3.45
CA GLY A 276 16.08 -18.54 3.58
C GLY A 276 14.68 -17.96 3.38
N GLU A 277 14.44 -16.73 3.83
CA GLU A 277 13.15 -16.04 3.69
C GLU A 277 12.90 -15.62 2.23
N CYS A 278 13.94 -15.23 1.49
CA CYS A 278 13.83 -15.04 0.04
C CYS A 278 13.39 -16.31 -0.68
N ALA A 279 14.00 -17.44 -0.32
CA ALA A 279 13.69 -18.73 -0.93
C ALA A 279 12.23 -19.13 -0.66
N LEU A 280 11.71 -18.83 0.53
CA LEU A 280 10.30 -19.04 0.87
C LEU A 280 9.36 -18.20 -0.01
N ILE A 281 9.64 -16.91 -0.18
CA ILE A 281 8.84 -16.02 -1.05
C ILE A 281 8.85 -16.53 -2.49
N ALA A 282 10.04 -16.83 -3.02
CA ALA A 282 10.20 -17.30 -4.39
C ALA A 282 9.46 -18.63 -4.64
N ARG A 283 9.57 -19.58 -3.71
CA ARG A 283 8.89 -20.87 -3.80
C ARG A 283 7.37 -20.73 -3.74
N ALA A 284 6.86 -19.91 -2.83
CA ALA A 284 5.43 -19.69 -2.72
C ALA A 284 4.85 -19.02 -3.97
N LEU A 285 5.58 -18.05 -4.53
CA LEU A 285 5.23 -17.44 -5.81
C LEU A 285 5.19 -18.49 -6.92
N GLN A 286 6.20 -19.36 -7.01
CA GLN A 286 6.26 -20.41 -8.01
C GLN A 286 5.07 -21.38 -7.90
N LEU A 287 4.71 -21.79 -6.68
CA LEU A 287 3.56 -22.66 -6.43
C LEU A 287 2.22 -21.97 -6.81
N ALA A 288 2.08 -20.68 -6.49
CA ALA A 288 0.89 -19.92 -6.85
C ALA A 288 0.74 -19.78 -8.37
N VAL A 289 1.82 -19.46 -9.08
CA VAL A 289 1.83 -19.35 -10.55
C VAL A 289 1.48 -20.70 -11.19
N ALA A 290 2.10 -21.80 -10.74
CA ALA A 290 1.83 -23.14 -11.28
C ALA A 290 0.38 -23.60 -11.09
N LYS A 291 -0.32 -23.11 -10.04
CA LYS A 291 -1.73 -23.42 -9.79
C LYS A 291 -2.67 -22.66 -10.73
N VAL A 292 -2.34 -21.41 -11.07
CA VAL A 292 -3.17 -20.55 -11.93
C VAL A 292 -2.94 -20.84 -13.41
N PHE A 293 -1.70 -21.14 -13.77
CA PHE A 293 -1.28 -21.50 -15.11
C PHE A 293 -0.83 -22.97 -15.13
N PRO A 294 -1.77 -23.93 -15.07
CA PRO A 294 -1.44 -25.33 -15.25
C PRO A 294 -0.83 -25.51 -16.65
N SER A 295 0.36 -26.11 -16.69
CA SER A 295 1.09 -26.47 -17.91
C SER A 295 0.33 -27.48 -18.76
#